data_AF-A0A5N6VAG6-F1
#
_entry.id   AF-A0A5N6VAG6-F1
#
_cell.length_a   1.000
_cell.length_b   1.000
_cell.length_c   1.000
_cell.angle_alpha   90.00
_cell.angle_beta   90.00
_cell.angle_gamma   90.00
#
_symmetry.space_group_name_H-M   'P 1'
#
loop_
_entity.id
_entity.type
_entity.pdbx_description
1 polymer ?
#
loop_
_entity_poly.entity_id
_entity_poly.type
_entity_poly.pdbx_seq_one_letter_code
_entity_poly.pdbx_strand_id
1 'polypeptide(L)'
;MSWYETAKKAGYSEGYYAGREAALRELKDQEGIDKTKRACLEELLQRDPENIYYSSNLIRHFLADFYKADYDRDGHVTLQELCQQWRPNDEQAYKKLVEEFAAAEVTGDQKLSLAEFFIIGFLGDDRKNGYKVAKKVDS
;
A
#
# COMPACT_ATOMS: atom_id res chain seq x y z
N MET A 1 -16.92 -21.34 -9.04
CA MET A 1 -16.09 -20.35 -9.76
C MET A 1 -15.34 -19.53 -8.73
N SER A 2 -14.04 -19.33 -8.92
CA SER A 2 -13.21 -18.49 -8.05
C SER A 2 -13.62 -17.02 -8.21
N TRP A 3 -13.47 -16.19 -7.17
CA TRP A 3 -13.65 -14.73 -7.26
C TRP A 3 -12.84 -14.12 -8.42
N TYR A 4 -11.66 -14.70 -8.71
CA TYR A 4 -10.80 -14.33 -9.83
C TYR A 4 -11.44 -14.58 -11.20
N GLU A 5 -12.14 -15.70 -11.40
CA GLU A 5 -12.79 -16.02 -12.67
C GLU A 5 -14.03 -15.16 -12.89
N THR A 6 -14.75 -14.82 -11.82
CA THR A 6 -15.89 -13.90 -11.86
C THR A 6 -15.45 -12.49 -12.27
N ALA A 7 -14.35 -11.99 -11.69
CA ALA A 7 -13.77 -10.69 -12.04
C ALA A 7 -13.24 -10.64 -13.48
N LYS A 8 -12.68 -11.75 -13.99
CA LYS A 8 -12.17 -11.84 -15.36
C LYS A 8 -13.27 -11.93 -16.43
N LYS A 9 -14.40 -12.59 -16.12
CA LYS A 9 -15.55 -12.74 -17.03
C LYS A 9 -16.36 -11.45 -17.19
N ALA A 10 -16.48 -10.67 -16.13
CA ALA A 10 -16.93 -9.28 -16.18
C ALA A 10 -15.76 -8.44 -16.71
N GLY A 11 -15.42 -8.58 -17.99
CA GLY A 11 -14.37 -7.77 -18.62
C GLY A 11 -14.53 -6.32 -18.18
N TYR A 12 -13.44 -5.75 -17.67
CA TYR A 12 -13.30 -4.41 -17.10
C TYR A 12 -14.10 -3.35 -17.88
N SER A 13 -15.39 -3.24 -17.59
CA SER A 13 -16.27 -2.23 -18.17
C SER A 13 -16.25 -1.03 -17.25
N GLU A 14 -16.55 0.16 -17.77
CA GLU A 14 -16.69 1.36 -16.93
C GLU A 14 -17.65 1.12 -15.76
N GLY A 15 -18.70 0.32 -15.96
CA GLY A 15 -19.64 -0.07 -14.91
C GLY A 15 -19.02 -0.90 -13.76
N TYR A 16 -18.02 -1.74 -14.06
CA TYR A 16 -17.30 -2.50 -13.02
C TYR A 16 -16.46 -1.58 -12.14
N TYR A 17 -15.72 -0.64 -12.74
CA TYR A 17 -14.91 0.33 -11.99
C TYR A 17 -15.79 1.27 -11.18
N ALA A 18 -16.86 1.80 -11.77
CA ALA A 18 -17.82 2.65 -11.08
C ALA A 18 -18.47 1.93 -9.88
N GLY A 19 -18.86 0.65 -10.04
CA GLY A 19 -19.41 -0.16 -8.96
C GLY A 19 -18.41 -0.43 -7.84
N ARG A 20 -17.14 -0.72 -8.19
CA ARG A 20 -16.06 -0.89 -7.20
C ARG A 20 -15.80 0.39 -6.42
N GLU A 21 -15.70 1.53 -7.11
CA GLU A 21 -15.49 2.83 -6.45
C GLU A 21 -16.66 3.18 -5.51
N ALA A 22 -17.90 2.95 -5.93
CA ALA A 22 -19.07 3.16 -5.09
C ALA A 22 -19.02 2.30 -3.82
N ALA A 23 -18.68 1.02 -3.93
CA ALA A 23 -18.55 0.13 -2.79
C ALA A 23 -17.43 0.57 -1.82
N LEU A 24 -16.29 1.03 -2.34
CA LEU A 24 -15.20 1.55 -1.50
C LEU A 24 -15.58 2.86 -0.80
N ARG A 25 -16.34 3.75 -1.46
CA ARG A 25 -16.89 4.97 -0.84
C ARG A 25 -17.87 4.65 0.27
N GLU A 26 -18.80 3.72 0.03
CA GLU A 26 -19.75 3.27 1.05
C GLU A 26 -19.01 2.72 2.27
N LEU A 27 -18.02 1.84 2.08
CA LEU A 27 -17.20 1.32 3.16
C LEU A 27 -16.45 2.41 3.93
N LYS A 28 -15.94 3.42 3.22
CA LYS A 28 -15.21 4.54 3.83
C LYS A 28 -16.10 5.38 4.74
N ASP A 29 -17.36 5.57 4.33
CA ASP A 29 -18.33 6.42 5.02
C ASP A 29 -19.10 5.67 6.13
N GLN A 30 -18.87 4.36 6.32
CA GLN A 30 -19.44 3.59 7.42
C GLN A 30 -19.01 4.14 8.79
N GLU A 31 -19.98 4.25 9.70
CA GLU A 31 -19.71 4.57 11.10
C GLU A 31 -18.84 3.50 11.76
N GLY A 32 -17.93 3.93 12.64
CA GLY A 32 -17.06 3.02 13.38
C GLY A 32 -15.90 2.43 12.58
N ILE A 33 -15.69 2.84 11.32
CA ILE A 33 -14.48 2.46 10.58
C ILE A 33 -13.22 2.99 11.27
N ASP A 34 -12.22 2.13 11.43
CA ASP A 34 -10.93 2.50 12.02
C ASP A 34 -10.12 3.40 11.08
N LYS A 35 -9.17 4.13 11.67
CA LYS A 35 -8.38 5.16 10.97
C LYS A 35 -7.51 4.57 9.86
N THR A 36 -6.91 3.41 10.09
CA THR A 36 -6.08 2.69 9.11
C THR A 36 -6.91 2.33 7.89
N LYS A 37 -8.04 1.65 8.10
CA LYS A 37 -8.93 1.24 7.01
C LYS A 37 -9.46 2.45 6.24
N ARG A 38 -9.83 3.54 6.93
CA ARG A 38 -10.25 4.78 6.26
C ARG A 38 -9.16 5.35 5.36
N ALA A 39 -7.92 5.47 5.84
CA ALA A 39 -6.79 5.99 5.07
C ALA A 39 -6.43 5.07 3.87
N CYS A 40 -6.45 3.76 4.07
CA CYS A 40 -6.25 2.80 2.99
C CYS A 40 -7.34 2.92 1.90
N LEU A 41 -8.61 3.09 2.29
CA LEU A 41 -9.69 3.30 1.32
C LEU A 41 -9.55 4.62 0.56
N GLU A 42 -9.06 5.68 1.22
CA GLU A 42 -8.76 6.96 0.55
C GLU A 42 -7.70 6.83 -0.53
N GLU A 43 -6.66 6.05 -0.26
CA GLU A 43 -5.61 5.75 -1.22
C GLU A 43 -6.11 4.84 -2.36
N LEU A 44 -6.87 3.79 -2.04
CA LEU A 44 -7.42 2.86 -3.05
C LEU A 44 -8.52 3.48 -3.94
N LEU A 45 -9.10 4.60 -3.52
CA LEU A 45 -10.04 5.40 -4.33
C LEU A 45 -9.32 6.34 -5.30
N GLN A 46 -8.00 6.48 -5.21
CA GLN A 46 -7.22 7.23 -6.20
C GLN A 46 -7.17 6.42 -7.49
N ARG A 47 -7.47 7.07 -8.63
CA ARG A 47 -7.44 6.43 -9.94
C ARG A 47 -6.05 6.53 -10.53
N ASP A 48 -5.39 5.38 -10.69
CA ASP A 48 -4.11 5.29 -11.38
C ASP A 48 -4.31 5.34 -12.91
N PRO A 49 -3.32 5.84 -13.68
CA PRO A 49 -3.31 5.69 -15.13
C PRO A 49 -3.32 4.21 -15.54
N GLU A 50 -4.03 3.89 -16.62
CA GLU A 50 -4.19 2.51 -17.10
C GLU A 50 -2.88 1.86 -17.59
N ASN A 51 -1.84 2.67 -17.78
CA ASN A 51 -0.54 2.21 -18.26
C ASN A 51 0.49 1.94 -17.16
N ILE A 52 0.08 1.96 -15.89
CA ILE A 52 0.94 1.67 -14.74
C ILE A 52 0.85 0.17 -14.40
N TYR A 53 2.00 -0.51 -14.42
CA TYR A 53 2.08 -1.94 -14.12
C TYR A 53 3.13 -2.24 -13.06
N TYR A 54 2.70 -2.85 -11.97
CA TYR A 54 3.60 -3.43 -10.97
C TYR A 54 3.95 -4.87 -11.34
N SER A 55 5.23 -5.20 -11.31
CA SER A 55 5.68 -6.59 -11.41
C SER A 55 5.18 -7.38 -10.20
N SER A 56 4.63 -8.57 -10.44
CA SER A 56 4.25 -9.48 -9.35
C SER A 56 5.43 -9.84 -8.45
N ASN A 57 6.66 -9.89 -8.99
CA ASN A 57 7.87 -10.11 -8.21
C ASN A 57 8.19 -8.92 -7.30
N LEU A 58 7.97 -7.69 -7.78
CA LEU A 58 8.16 -6.48 -6.97
C LEU A 58 7.19 -6.48 -5.78
N ILE A 59 5.90 -6.74 -6.03
CA ILE A 59 4.89 -6.87 -4.98
C ILE A 59 5.29 -7.96 -3.97
N ARG A 60 5.72 -9.13 -4.45
CA ARG A 60 6.16 -10.23 -3.58
C ARG A 60 7.37 -9.85 -2.72
N HIS A 61 8.35 -9.16 -3.29
CA HIS A 61 9.53 -8.73 -2.54
C HIS A 61 9.14 -7.73 -1.44
N PHE A 62 8.29 -6.76 -1.77
CA PHE A 62 7.84 -5.76 -0.81
C PHE A 62 7.05 -6.40 0.34
N LEU A 63 6.12 -7.30 0.04
CA LEU A 63 5.40 -8.07 1.05
C LEU A 63 6.33 -8.95 1.88
N ALA A 64 7.34 -9.58 1.26
CA ALA A 64 8.32 -10.36 2.00
C ALA A 64 9.16 -9.49 2.94
N ASP A 65 9.47 -8.25 2.55
CA ASP A 65 10.26 -7.34 3.38
C ASP A 65 9.49 -6.91 4.64
N PHE A 66 8.16 -6.75 4.57
CA PHE A 66 7.32 -6.59 5.76
C PHE A 66 7.54 -7.73 6.76
N TYR A 67 7.39 -8.98 6.32
CA TYR A 67 7.53 -10.15 7.20
C TYR A 67 8.95 -10.42 7.66
N LYS A 68 9.97 -9.93 6.96
CA LYS A 68 11.36 -9.99 7.43
C LYS A 68 11.62 -8.94 8.52
N ALA A 69 10.97 -7.78 8.41
CA ALA A 69 11.13 -6.70 9.36
C ALA A 69 10.36 -6.96 10.66
N ASP A 70 9.15 -7.54 10.60
CA ASP A 70 8.35 -7.98 11.76
C ASP A 70 9.10 -9.08 12.55
N TYR A 71 10.00 -8.66 13.43
CA TYR A 71 10.98 -9.52 14.08
C TYR A 71 10.34 -10.24 15.27
N ASP A 72 9.51 -9.53 16.02
CA ASP A 72 8.81 -10.07 17.18
C ASP A 72 7.51 -10.81 16.81
N ARG A 73 7.07 -10.70 15.54
CA ARG A 73 5.93 -11.41 14.94
C ARG A 73 4.60 -10.97 15.52
N ASP A 74 4.50 -9.71 15.91
CA ASP A 74 3.24 -9.12 16.39
C ASP A 74 2.31 -8.68 15.25
N GLY A 75 2.74 -8.86 13.99
CA GLY A 75 1.98 -8.50 12.80
C GLY A 75 2.04 -7.02 12.44
N HIS A 76 2.93 -6.27 13.10
CA HIS A 76 3.21 -4.87 12.83
C HIS A 76 4.73 -4.67 12.74
N VAL A 77 5.13 -3.51 12.24
CA VAL A 77 6.55 -3.17 12.14
C VAL A 77 6.83 -1.79 12.70
N THR A 78 7.73 -1.73 13.66
CA THR A 78 8.24 -0.49 14.26
C THR A 78 9.37 0.12 13.43
N LEU A 79 9.63 1.42 13.60
CA LEU A 79 10.81 2.07 12.99
C LEU A 79 12.13 1.36 13.39
N GLN A 80 12.22 0.87 14.63
CA GLN A 80 13.38 0.14 15.11
C GLN A 80 13.60 -1.15 14.30
N GLU A 81 12.55 -1.92 14.05
CA GLU A 81 12.60 -3.14 13.24
C GLU A 81 12.98 -2.86 11.80
N LEU A 82 12.41 -1.81 11.19
CA LEU A 82 12.84 -1.35 9.87
C LEU A 82 14.34 -1.00 9.85
N CYS A 83 14.84 -0.31 10.89
CA CYS A 83 16.26 0.02 10.99
C CYS A 83 17.15 -1.23 11.16
N GLN A 84 16.69 -2.25 11.89
CA GLN A 84 17.41 -3.52 12.03
C GLN A 84 17.47 -4.31 10.71
N GLN A 85 16.39 -4.27 9.94
CA GLN A 85 16.27 -4.95 8.66
C GLN A 85 17.07 -4.26 7.54
N TRP A 86 16.91 -2.94 7.35
CA TRP A 86 17.57 -2.21 6.27
C TRP A 86 18.96 -1.66 6.61
N ARG A 87 19.28 -1.55 7.91
CA ARG A 87 20.59 -1.11 8.40
C ARG A 87 21.08 0.16 7.70
N PRO A 88 20.36 1.29 7.82
CA PRO A 88 20.80 2.56 7.25
C PRO A 88 22.22 2.88 7.74
N ASN A 89 23.12 3.11 6.80
CA ASN A 89 24.56 3.22 7.04
C ASN A 89 25.05 4.68 7.21
N ASP A 90 24.16 5.66 7.01
CA ASP A 90 24.42 7.08 7.22
C ASP A 90 23.15 7.83 7.71
N GLU A 91 23.35 9.08 8.12
CA GLU A 91 22.27 9.93 8.66
C GLU A 91 21.19 10.24 7.62
N GLN A 92 21.56 10.33 6.33
CA GLN A 92 20.61 10.64 5.26
C GLN A 92 19.67 9.46 5.01
N ALA A 93 20.21 8.24 4.95
CA ALA A 93 19.44 7.01 4.83
C ALA A 93 18.51 6.81 6.04
N TYR A 94 19.01 7.09 7.25
CA TYR A 94 18.18 7.04 8.46
C TYR A 94 17.04 8.06 8.43
N LYS A 95 17.32 9.33 8.12
CA LYS A 95 16.28 10.37 8.00
C LYS A 95 15.21 10.02 6.97
N LYS A 96 15.64 9.53 5.81
CA LYS A 96 14.72 9.09 4.77
C LYS A 96 13.82 7.96 5.26
N LEU A 97 14.36 6.97 5.97
CA LEU A 97 13.56 5.88 6.54
C LEU A 97 12.56 6.37 7.59
N VAL A 98 12.95 7.36 8.42
CA VAL A 98 12.05 8.01 9.39
C VAL A 98 10.92 8.75 8.68
N GLU A 99 11.22 9.49 7.61
CA GLU A 99 10.24 10.21 6.81
C GLU A 99 9.25 9.25 6.12
N GLU A 100 9.75 8.18 5.52
CA GLU A 100 8.92 7.14 4.88
C GLU A 100 8.02 6.43 5.90
N PHE A 101 8.56 6.09 7.09
CA PHE A 101 7.79 5.52 8.18
C PHE A 101 6.66 6.46 8.62
N ALA A 102 6.99 7.72 8.91
CA ALA A 102 6.03 8.72 9.38
C ALA A 102 4.97 9.06 8.33
N ALA A 103 5.29 8.94 7.04
CA ALA A 103 4.34 9.16 5.96
C ALA A 103 3.31 8.01 5.81
N ALA A 104 3.68 6.79 6.22
CA ALA A 104 2.82 5.61 6.15
C ALA A 104 2.02 5.35 7.44
N GLU A 105 2.54 5.74 8.59
CA GLU A 105 1.92 5.53 9.91
C GLU A 105 0.76 6.52 10.12
N VAL A 106 -0.47 6.02 10.07
CA VAL A 106 -1.65 6.90 10.11
C VAL A 106 -2.36 6.89 11.45
N THR A 107 -2.07 5.97 12.35
CA THR A 107 -2.79 5.83 13.62
C THR A 107 -2.21 6.61 14.78
N GLY A 108 -0.91 6.92 14.76
CA GLY A 108 -0.14 7.47 15.86
C GLY A 108 0.40 6.41 16.84
N ASP A 109 0.30 5.11 16.52
CA ASP A 109 0.69 4.02 17.42
C ASP A 109 2.18 3.63 17.32
N GLN A 110 2.91 4.31 16.44
CA GLN A 110 4.33 4.07 16.14
C GLN A 110 4.61 2.67 15.59
N LYS A 111 3.65 2.09 14.87
CA LYS A 111 3.76 0.81 14.20
C LYS A 111 3.10 0.87 12.82
N LEU A 112 3.64 0.11 11.87
CA LEU A 112 3.01 -0.09 10.58
C LEU A 112 2.35 -1.47 10.55
N SER A 113 1.04 -1.49 10.41
CA SER A 113 0.33 -2.69 9.93
C SER A 113 0.73 -3.00 8.48
N LEU A 114 0.47 -4.23 8.02
CA LEU A 114 0.67 -4.60 6.61
C LEU A 114 -0.10 -3.68 5.64
N ALA A 115 -1.29 -3.22 6.06
CA ALA A 115 -2.11 -2.34 5.26
C ALA A 115 -1.45 -0.96 5.08
N GLU A 116 -0.93 -0.37 6.15
CA GLU A 116 -0.19 0.89 6.09
C GLU A 116 1.09 0.74 5.27
N PHE A 117 1.86 -0.31 5.57
CA PHE A 117 3.12 -0.60 4.89
C PHE A 117 2.94 -0.72 3.37
N PHE A 118 1.93 -1.49 2.93
CA PHE A 118 1.75 -1.76 1.51
C PHE A 118 0.90 -0.72 0.78
N ILE A 119 -0.28 -0.37 1.29
CA ILE A 119 -1.20 0.52 0.57
C ILE A 119 -0.70 1.95 0.64
N ILE A 120 -0.32 2.42 1.83
CA ILE A 120 0.09 3.82 2.02
C ILE A 120 1.57 3.97 1.70
N GLY A 121 2.42 3.10 2.27
CA GLY A 121 3.87 3.18 2.15
C GLY A 121 4.44 2.76 0.79
N PHE A 122 3.79 1.86 0.05
CA PHE A 122 4.25 1.45 -1.28
C PHE A 122 3.41 2.04 -2.41
N LEU A 123 2.11 1.74 -2.47
CA LEU A 123 1.28 2.23 -3.58
C LEU A 123 1.11 3.75 -3.51
N GLY A 124 0.77 4.27 -2.33
CA GLY A 124 0.56 5.71 -2.12
C GLY A 124 1.83 6.53 -2.30
N ASP A 125 2.96 6.07 -1.78
CA ASP A 125 4.25 6.75 -1.99
C ASP A 125 4.65 6.76 -3.47
N ASP A 126 4.59 5.62 -4.16
CA ASP A 126 4.98 5.53 -5.57
C ASP A 126 4.08 6.42 -6.44
N ARG A 127 2.77 6.44 -6.19
CA ARG A 127 1.83 7.35 -6.87
C ARG A 127 2.19 8.81 -6.67
N LYS A 128 2.41 9.25 -5.41
CA LYS A 128 2.82 10.64 -5.09
C LYS A 128 4.15 11.02 -5.74
N ASN A 129 5.01 10.03 -5.93
CA ASN A 129 6.30 10.18 -6.60
C ASN A 129 6.25 10.02 -8.13
N GLY A 130 5.06 9.89 -8.73
CA GLY A 130 4.90 9.81 -10.18
C GLY A 130 5.21 8.44 -10.78
N TYR A 131 5.02 7.37 -10.01
CA TYR A 131 5.22 5.96 -10.38
C TYR A 131 6.67 5.67 -10.81
N LYS A 132 7.61 5.83 -9.88
CA LYS A 132 9.04 5.60 -10.11
C LYS A 132 9.40 4.12 -10.12
N VAL A 133 8.68 3.29 -9.36
CA VAL A 133 8.95 1.85 -9.27
C VAL A 133 8.09 1.03 -10.23
N ALA A 134 6.92 1.54 -10.60
CA ALA A 134 6.05 0.88 -11.58
C ALA A 134 6.61 1.00 -13.00
N LYS A 135 6.28 0.03 -13.84
CA LYS A 135 6.53 0.12 -15.28
C LYS A 135 5.42 0.92 -15.94
N LYS A 136 5.80 1.97 -16.68
CA LYS A 136 4.92 2.67 -17.61
C LYS A 136 5.00 1.98 -18.97
N VAL A 137 3.86 1.58 -19.51
CA VAL A 137 3.78 0.96 -20.84
C VAL A 137 3.11 1.95 -21.78
N ASP A 138 3.89 2.58 -22.66
CA ASP A 138 3.31 3.44 -23.68
C ASP A 138 2.38 2.59 -24.57
N SER A 139 1.16 3.10 -24.75
CA SER A 139 0.13 2.53 -25.62
C SER A 139 0.40 2.79 -27.09
#